data_AF-A0A2K5Q971-F1
#
_entry.id   AF-A0A2K5Q971-F1
#
_cell.length_a   1.000
_cell.length_b   1.000
_cell.length_c   1.000
_cell.angle_alpha   90.00
_cell.angle_beta   90.00
_cell.angle_gamma   90.00
#
_symmetry.space_group_name_H-M   'P 1'
#
loop_
_entity.id
_entity.type
_entity.pdbx_description
1 polymer ?
#
loop_
_entity_poly.entity_id
_entity_poly.type
_entity_poly.pdbx_seq_one_letter_code
_entity_poly.pdbx_strand_id
1 'polypeptide(L)'
;MCIIFFKFDPRPVSKNAYRLILAANRDEFYSRPSKLADFWGNNNEILSGTYGLSNALLETPWRKLCFGKQLFLEAVERSQALPKDVLIADLLDVLNNEEAQLPDPAIEDQGREYVQPILSKYSAVCVRCPGYGTRTNTIILVDADGHVTFTERSMLDKDPSHWETSTHEFTLQS
;
A
#
# COMPACT_ATOMS: atom_id res chain seq x y z
N MET A 1 9.11 6.85 -11.57
CA MET A 1 8.48 5.85 -10.71
C MET A 1 9.25 5.80 -9.40
N CYS A 2 8.57 5.81 -8.26
CA CYS A 2 9.20 5.64 -6.96
C CYS A 2 10.04 4.36 -6.90
N ILE A 3 11.16 4.41 -6.18
CA ILE A 3 12.08 3.27 -6.00
C ILE A 3 12.10 2.92 -4.52
N ILE A 4 12.07 1.64 -4.19
CA ILE A 4 12.23 1.14 -2.83
C ILE A 4 13.29 0.04 -2.85
N PHE A 5 14.32 0.20 -2.03
CA PHE A 5 15.26 -0.84 -1.66
C PHE A 5 14.93 -1.27 -0.23
N PHE A 6 14.86 -2.57 0.02
CA PHE A 6 14.83 -3.07 1.38
C PHE A 6 15.75 -4.28 1.55
N LYS A 7 16.43 -4.34 2.69
CA LYS A 7 17.15 -5.52 3.17
C LYS A 7 16.48 -5.95 4.45
N PHE A 8 16.02 -7.18 4.50
CA PHE A 8 15.57 -7.80 5.74
C PHE A 8 16.55 -8.89 6.15
N ASP A 9 17.05 -8.81 7.38
CA ASP A 9 18.04 -9.70 7.98
C ASP A 9 17.51 -10.16 9.35
N PRO A 10 16.90 -11.35 9.45
CA PRO A 10 16.28 -11.79 10.69
C PRO A 10 17.32 -11.97 11.82
N ARG A 11 18.56 -12.36 11.49
CA ARG A 11 19.63 -12.69 12.43
C ARG A 11 20.91 -11.89 12.16
N PRO A 12 20.91 -10.57 12.47
CA PRO A 12 22.08 -9.73 12.28
C PRO A 12 23.26 -10.24 13.11
N VAL A 13 24.33 -10.67 12.43
CA VAL A 13 25.52 -11.30 13.07
C VAL A 13 26.43 -10.32 13.81
N SER A 14 26.18 -9.01 13.74
CA SER A 14 26.99 -8.00 14.41
C SER A 14 26.12 -7.02 15.19
N LYS A 15 26.67 -6.42 16.26
CA LYS A 15 25.98 -5.38 17.06
C LYS A 15 25.53 -4.16 16.24
N ASN A 16 26.14 -3.92 15.08
CA ASN A 16 25.83 -2.80 14.20
C ASN A 16 24.99 -3.20 12.97
N ALA A 17 24.56 -4.46 12.88
CA ALA A 17 23.74 -4.90 11.76
C ALA A 17 22.26 -4.62 12.01
N TYR A 18 21.56 -4.17 10.96
CA TYR A 18 20.14 -3.83 11.00
C TYR A 18 19.29 -5.03 10.62
N ARG A 19 18.18 -5.25 11.35
CA ARG A 19 17.16 -6.25 11.00
C ARG A 19 16.35 -5.88 9.76
N LEU A 20 16.11 -4.58 9.59
CA LEU A 20 15.45 -4.03 8.40
C LEU A 20 16.20 -2.76 7.98
N ILE A 21 16.54 -2.68 6.71
CA ILE A 21 16.93 -1.44 6.03
C ILE A 21 15.85 -1.20 4.99
N LEU A 22 15.25 -0.02 4.98
CA LEU A 22 14.35 0.44 3.93
C LEU A 22 14.84 1.79 3.46
N ALA A 23 15.11 1.93 2.17
CA ALA A 23 15.51 3.17 1.52
C ALA A 23 14.60 3.39 0.32
N ALA A 24 13.95 4.55 0.25
CA ALA A 24 12.97 4.83 -0.79
C ALA A 24 13.14 6.22 -1.38
N ASN A 25 13.02 6.32 -2.69
CA ASN A 25 12.88 7.58 -3.42
C ASN A 25 11.41 7.75 -3.80
N ARG A 26 10.90 8.96 -3.56
CA ARG A 26 9.56 9.37 -3.96
C ARG A 26 9.64 10.34 -5.12
N ASP A 27 9.09 9.94 -6.27
CA ASP A 27 8.96 10.81 -7.43
C ASP A 27 7.68 11.64 -7.32
N GLU A 28 7.79 12.94 -7.60
CA GLU A 28 6.67 13.88 -7.56
C GLU A 28 7.00 15.17 -8.32
N PHE A 29 5.98 15.94 -8.67
CA PHE A 29 6.13 17.32 -9.14
C PHE A 29 6.90 18.19 -8.14
N TYR A 30 7.95 18.89 -8.60
CA TYR A 30 8.78 19.76 -7.75
C TYR A 30 8.03 20.92 -7.09
N SER A 31 6.96 21.40 -7.71
CA SER A 31 6.10 22.46 -7.15
C SER A 31 5.28 21.98 -5.94
N ARG A 32 5.26 20.68 -5.66
CA ARG A 32 4.52 20.10 -4.54
C ARG A 32 5.45 20.00 -3.31
N PRO A 33 5.14 20.69 -2.20
CA PRO A 33 5.96 20.62 -0.99
C PRO A 33 5.96 19.20 -0.44
N SER A 34 7.04 18.77 0.22
CA SER A 34 7.10 17.52 0.98
C SER A 34 7.03 17.76 2.49
N LYS A 35 6.36 16.87 3.23
CA LYS A 35 6.38 16.86 4.70
C LYS A 35 7.39 15.82 5.17
N LEU A 36 8.14 16.17 6.23
CA LEU A 36 8.99 15.23 6.94
C LEU A 36 8.15 14.16 7.64
N ALA A 37 8.77 13.01 7.93
CA ALA A 37 8.19 12.01 8.82
C ALA A 37 7.96 12.64 10.21
N ASP A 38 6.86 12.27 10.86
CA ASP A 38 6.37 12.90 12.08
C ASP A 38 5.68 11.86 12.99
N PHE A 39 5.65 12.11 14.29
CA PHE A 39 5.06 11.21 15.29
C PHE A 39 3.52 11.34 15.35
N TRP A 40 2.82 10.31 15.81
CA TRP A 40 1.36 10.33 15.86
C TRP A 40 0.82 11.24 16.98
N GLY A 41 -0.04 12.20 16.62
CA GLY A 41 -0.76 13.04 17.59
C GLY A 41 0.19 13.78 18.53
N ASN A 42 -0.03 13.68 19.85
CA ASN A 42 0.85 14.26 20.86
C ASN A 42 1.89 13.26 21.40
N ASN A 43 2.03 12.07 20.80
CA ASN A 43 2.82 10.98 21.37
C ASN A 43 4.19 10.85 20.65
N ASN A 44 5.24 11.38 21.25
CA ASN A 44 6.60 11.46 20.67
C ASN A 44 7.37 10.13 20.61
N GLU A 45 6.75 9.01 20.99
CA GLU A 45 7.42 7.70 21.05
C GLU A 45 6.94 6.74 19.97
N ILE A 46 5.80 7.04 19.33
CA ILE A 46 5.13 6.13 18.42
C ILE A 46 4.97 6.78 17.05
N LEU A 47 5.80 6.35 16.11
CA LEU A 47 5.58 6.57 14.67
C LEU A 47 4.48 5.65 14.10
N SER A 48 3.87 4.77 14.91
CA SER A 48 2.96 3.73 14.46
C SER A 48 1.48 4.17 14.36
N GLY A 49 0.77 3.50 13.45
CA GLY A 49 -0.66 3.65 13.20
C GLY A 49 -1.01 3.23 11.76
N THR A 50 -2.29 3.35 11.37
CA THR A 50 -2.71 2.99 10.00
C THR A 50 -2.48 4.16 9.05
N TYR A 51 -1.58 4.00 8.08
CA TYR A 51 -1.28 5.01 7.08
C TYR A 51 -1.58 4.49 5.67
N GLY A 52 -2.05 5.40 4.82
CA GLY A 52 -2.11 5.18 3.39
C GLY A 52 -1.09 6.07 2.70
N LEU A 53 -0.45 5.56 1.64
CA LEU A 53 0.40 6.35 0.76
C LEU A 53 -0.05 6.12 -0.69
N SER A 54 -0.32 7.21 -1.42
CA SER A 54 -0.71 7.13 -2.83
C SER A 54 -0.07 8.26 -3.61
N ASN A 55 1.17 8.04 -4.08
CA ASN A 55 1.95 8.99 -4.89
C ASN A 55 1.80 10.44 -4.43
N ALA A 56 1.94 10.65 -3.11
CA ALA A 56 1.57 11.88 -2.40
C ALA A 56 2.29 12.01 -1.08
N LEU A 57 2.13 13.15 -0.41
CA LEU A 57 2.58 13.30 0.97
C LEU A 57 1.80 12.36 1.87
N LEU A 58 2.44 11.92 2.95
CA LEU A 58 1.75 11.30 4.07
C LEU A 58 0.59 12.22 4.49
N GLU A 59 -0.62 11.66 4.61
CA GLU A 59 -1.87 12.38 4.89
C GLU A 59 -2.42 13.30 3.80
N THR A 60 -1.97 13.22 2.53
CA THR A 60 -2.73 13.89 1.45
C THR A 60 -4.13 13.27 1.39
N PRO A 61 -5.21 14.08 1.52
CA PRO A 61 -6.57 13.57 1.68
C PRO A 61 -7.21 13.20 0.33
N TRP A 62 -6.52 12.37 -0.47
CA TRP A 62 -7.17 11.78 -1.64
C TRP A 62 -8.36 10.95 -1.18
N ARG A 63 -9.52 11.14 -1.79
CA ARG A 63 -10.72 10.40 -1.39
C ARG A 63 -10.52 8.91 -1.56
N LYS A 64 -9.83 8.48 -2.63
CA LYS A 64 -9.45 7.08 -2.83
C LYS A 64 -8.60 6.51 -1.71
N LEU A 65 -7.73 7.34 -1.13
CA LEU A 65 -6.82 6.93 -0.07
C LEU A 65 -7.55 6.83 1.26
N CYS A 66 -8.39 7.82 1.57
CA CYS A 66 -9.27 7.79 2.74
C CYS A 66 -10.23 6.61 2.68
N PHE A 67 -10.86 6.38 1.52
CA PHE A 67 -11.75 5.26 1.27
C PHE A 67 -11.04 3.91 1.39
N GLY A 68 -9.91 3.72 0.70
CA GLY A 68 -9.11 2.50 0.82
C GLY A 68 -8.61 2.25 2.25
N LYS A 69 -8.24 3.31 2.99
CA LYS A 69 -7.88 3.22 4.41
C LYS A 69 -9.07 2.80 5.28
N GLN A 70 -10.27 3.28 5.00
CA GLN A 70 -11.48 2.85 5.69
C GLN A 70 -11.74 1.36 5.44
N LEU A 71 -11.78 0.92 4.18
CA LEU A 71 -11.98 -0.49 3.83
C LEU A 71 -10.92 -1.40 4.45
N PHE A 72 -9.66 -0.95 4.47
CA PHE A 72 -8.56 -1.66 5.15
C PHE A 72 -8.82 -1.82 6.65
N LEU A 73 -9.24 -0.76 7.34
CA LEU A 73 -9.54 -0.81 8.77
C LEU A 73 -10.71 -1.76 9.06
N GLU A 74 -11.76 -1.72 8.24
CA GLU A 74 -12.90 -2.63 8.33
C GLU A 74 -12.49 -4.10 8.13
N ALA A 75 -11.63 -4.37 7.13
CA ALA A 75 -11.07 -5.70 6.88
C ALA A 75 -10.25 -6.21 8.07
N VAL A 76 -9.40 -5.37 8.65
CA VAL A 76 -8.58 -5.71 9.83
C VAL A 76 -9.47 -5.96 11.05
N GLU A 77 -10.47 -5.11 11.31
CA GLU A 77 -11.39 -5.24 12.44
C GLU A 77 -12.22 -6.52 12.35
N ARG A 78 -12.81 -6.79 11.17
CA ARG A 78 -13.57 -8.02 10.91
C ARG A 78 -12.72 -9.28 11.10
N SER A 79 -11.44 -9.21 10.77
CA SER A 79 -10.54 -10.35 10.79
C SER A 79 -9.94 -10.68 12.15
N GLN A 80 -10.15 -9.87 13.20
CA GLN A 80 -9.55 -10.10 14.52
C GLN A 80 -9.88 -11.46 15.14
N ALA A 81 -11.01 -12.06 14.75
CA ALA A 81 -11.45 -13.38 15.22
C ALA A 81 -11.50 -14.45 14.10
N LEU A 82 -10.95 -14.15 12.92
CA LEU A 82 -11.03 -15.03 11.75
C LEU A 82 -9.64 -15.57 11.38
N PRO A 83 -9.57 -16.70 10.63
CA PRO A 83 -8.31 -17.18 10.08
C PRO A 83 -7.65 -16.12 9.19
N LYS A 84 -6.31 -16.09 9.19
CA LYS A 84 -5.52 -15.13 8.40
C LYS A 84 -5.85 -15.14 6.90
N ASP A 85 -6.28 -16.27 6.36
CA ASP A 85 -6.67 -16.39 4.94
C ASP A 85 -7.88 -15.51 4.62
N VAL A 86 -8.78 -15.29 5.58
CA VAL A 86 -9.90 -14.35 5.44
C VAL A 86 -9.38 -12.91 5.38
N LEU A 87 -8.43 -12.55 6.25
CA LEU A 87 -7.77 -11.25 6.19
C LEU A 87 -7.07 -11.03 4.84
N ILE A 88 -6.36 -12.03 4.34
CA ILE A 88 -5.67 -11.96 3.04
C ILE A 88 -6.69 -11.74 1.92
N ALA A 89 -7.78 -12.50 1.90
CA ALA A 89 -8.84 -12.34 0.91
C ALA A 89 -9.47 -10.94 0.97
N ASP A 90 -9.83 -10.48 2.17
CA ASP A 90 -10.40 -9.15 2.40
C ASP A 90 -9.45 -8.04 1.94
N LEU A 91 -8.17 -8.15 2.26
CA LEU A 91 -7.16 -7.18 1.82
C LEU A 91 -6.96 -7.21 0.30
N LEU A 92 -7.03 -8.37 -0.35
CA LEU A 92 -7.02 -8.46 -1.81
C LEU A 92 -8.26 -7.77 -2.41
N ASP A 93 -9.43 -7.89 -1.79
CA ASP A 93 -10.64 -7.20 -2.22
C ASP A 93 -10.48 -5.67 -2.09
N VAL A 94 -9.91 -5.18 -0.98
CA VAL A 94 -9.58 -3.76 -0.82
C VAL A 94 -8.64 -3.29 -1.94
N LEU A 95 -7.55 -4.03 -2.19
CA LEU A 95 -6.54 -3.67 -3.21
C LEU A 95 -7.03 -3.80 -4.65
N ASN A 96 -8.12 -4.55 -4.89
CA ASN A 96 -8.76 -4.72 -6.19
C ASN A 96 -10.05 -3.90 -6.33
N ASN A 97 -10.37 -3.04 -5.38
CA ASN A 97 -11.55 -2.16 -5.46
C ASN A 97 -11.37 -1.11 -6.58
N GLU A 98 -12.24 -1.17 -7.59
CA GLU A 98 -12.25 -0.28 -8.76
C GLU A 98 -13.22 0.92 -8.60
N GLU A 99 -13.77 1.13 -7.41
CA GLU A 99 -14.74 2.20 -7.15
C GLU A 99 -14.07 3.58 -7.22
N ALA A 100 -14.47 4.37 -8.21
CA ALA A 100 -13.97 5.72 -8.41
C ALA A 100 -14.50 6.66 -7.33
N GLN A 101 -13.60 7.23 -6.52
CA GLN A 101 -13.95 8.14 -5.44
C GLN A 101 -13.99 9.59 -5.94
N LEU A 102 -15.03 9.95 -6.70
CA LEU A 102 -15.23 11.29 -7.26
C LEU A 102 -16.33 12.10 -6.53
N PRO A 103 -16.31 13.45 -6.60
CA PRO A 103 -15.17 14.26 -7.05
C PRO A 103 -14.00 14.12 -6.07
N ASP A 104 -12.77 14.14 -6.57
CA ASP A 104 -11.59 14.17 -5.69
C ASP A 104 -10.84 15.47 -6.00
N PRO A 105 -11.10 16.54 -5.23
CA PRO A 105 -10.51 17.86 -5.50
C PRO A 105 -8.99 17.81 -5.54
N ALA A 106 -8.35 16.93 -4.77
CA ALA A 106 -6.91 16.78 -4.84
C ALA A 106 -6.48 16.16 -6.18
N ILE A 107 -7.20 15.14 -6.71
CA ILE A 107 -6.92 14.51 -8.03
C ILE A 107 -7.17 15.49 -9.15
N GLU A 108 -8.24 16.27 -9.05
CA GLU A 108 -8.57 17.30 -10.02
C GLU A 108 -7.50 18.40 -10.03
N ASP A 109 -7.03 18.82 -8.85
CA ASP A 109 -5.97 19.84 -8.70
C ASP A 109 -4.63 19.36 -9.30
N GLN A 110 -4.28 18.09 -9.10
CA GLN A 110 -3.09 17.45 -9.68
C GLN A 110 -3.25 17.17 -11.18
N GLY A 111 -4.45 16.80 -11.62
CA GLY A 111 -4.78 16.38 -12.97
C GLY A 111 -5.12 17.52 -13.93
N ARG A 112 -4.95 18.79 -13.54
CA ARG A 112 -5.37 19.96 -14.34
C ARG A 112 -4.87 19.97 -15.78
N GLU A 113 -3.73 19.32 -16.08
CA GLU A 113 -3.18 19.19 -17.44
C GLU A 113 -3.50 17.84 -18.12
N TYR A 114 -3.99 16.84 -17.39
CA TYR A 114 -4.28 15.49 -17.87
C TYR A 114 -5.79 15.21 -17.91
N VAL A 115 -6.32 15.21 -19.14
CA VAL A 115 -7.66 14.85 -19.61
C VAL A 115 -8.59 14.16 -18.57
N GLN A 116 -9.69 14.84 -18.22
CA GLN A 116 -10.78 14.36 -17.34
C GLN A 116 -11.20 12.88 -17.48
N PRO A 117 -11.26 12.25 -18.68
CA PRO A 117 -11.71 10.87 -18.84
C PRO A 117 -10.85 9.82 -18.13
N ILE A 118 -9.61 10.14 -17.75
CA ILE A 118 -8.70 9.20 -17.07
C ILE A 118 -8.66 9.46 -15.55
N LEU A 119 -9.08 10.65 -15.08
CA LEU A 119 -9.09 10.99 -13.64
C LEU A 119 -9.98 10.04 -12.82
N SER A 120 -11.12 9.62 -13.38
CA SER A 120 -12.00 8.62 -12.74
C SER A 120 -11.27 7.32 -12.44
N LYS A 121 -10.46 6.83 -13.38
CA LYS A 121 -9.68 5.59 -13.22
C LYS A 121 -8.54 5.73 -12.24
N TYR A 122 -7.95 6.92 -12.13
CA TYR A 122 -6.93 7.21 -11.11
C TYR A 122 -7.51 7.46 -9.72
N SER A 123 -8.82 7.67 -9.61
CA SER A 123 -9.54 7.90 -8.35
C SER A 123 -10.03 6.61 -7.66
N ALA A 124 -9.70 5.44 -8.19
CA ALA A 124 -9.94 4.16 -7.54
C ALA A 124 -8.69 3.64 -6.81
N VAL A 125 -8.88 2.72 -5.86
CA VAL A 125 -7.76 2.01 -5.19
C VAL A 125 -7.01 1.17 -6.22
N CYS A 126 -7.75 0.43 -7.04
CA CYS A 126 -7.25 -0.36 -8.15
C CYS A 126 -7.35 0.42 -9.47
N VAL A 127 -6.21 0.84 -10.02
CA VAL A 127 -6.19 1.62 -11.26
C VAL A 127 -6.25 0.70 -12.48
N ARG A 128 -7.21 0.98 -13.38
CA ARG A 128 -7.43 0.24 -14.64
C ARG A 128 -7.57 1.18 -15.84
N CYS A 129 -6.49 1.39 -16.58
CA CYS A 129 -6.47 2.17 -17.82
C CYS A 129 -5.99 1.34 -19.02
N PRO A 130 -6.37 1.70 -20.26
CA PRO A 130 -5.74 1.11 -21.45
C PRO A 130 -4.22 1.33 -21.40
N GLY A 131 -3.45 0.25 -21.36
CA GLY A 131 -1.98 0.31 -21.33
C GLY A 131 -1.33 0.69 -20.00
N TYR A 132 -2.10 0.91 -18.92
CA TYR A 132 -1.55 1.25 -17.59
C TYR A 132 -2.48 0.83 -16.45
N GLY A 133 -1.94 0.26 -15.37
CA GLY A 133 -2.75 -0.09 -14.20
C GLY A 133 -2.03 -0.97 -13.19
N THR A 134 -2.72 -1.33 -12.11
CA THR A 134 -2.20 -2.18 -11.03
C THR A 134 -1.95 -3.61 -11.55
N ARG A 135 -0.70 -4.07 -11.58
CA ARG A 135 -0.37 -5.43 -12.08
C ARG A 135 -0.11 -6.45 -10.98
N THR A 136 0.17 -5.99 -9.78
CA THR A 136 0.60 -6.82 -8.66
C THR A 136 0.00 -6.26 -7.37
N ASN A 137 -0.49 -7.15 -6.52
CA ASN A 137 -0.89 -6.87 -5.14
C ASN A 137 0.00 -7.70 -4.22
N THR A 138 0.56 -7.08 -3.19
CA THR A 138 1.42 -7.76 -2.22
C THR A 138 0.85 -7.52 -0.82
N ILE A 139 0.66 -8.59 -0.06
CA ILE A 139 0.25 -8.57 1.34
C ILE A 139 1.35 -9.26 2.13
N ILE A 140 1.84 -8.59 3.18
CA ILE A 140 2.83 -9.15 4.10
C ILE A 140 2.23 -9.03 5.49
N LEU A 141 1.87 -10.16 6.07
CA LEU A 141 1.45 -10.25 7.47
C LEU A 141 2.63 -10.73 8.29
N VAL A 142 2.93 -10.05 9.39
CA VAL A 142 3.93 -10.48 10.37
C VAL A 142 3.23 -10.54 11.71
N ASP A 143 3.11 -11.73 12.29
CA ASP A 143 2.48 -11.90 13.60
C ASP A 143 3.45 -11.57 14.75
N ALA A 144 2.93 -11.62 15.98
CA ALA A 144 3.69 -11.29 17.19
C ALA A 144 4.87 -12.24 17.45
N ASP A 145 4.82 -13.46 16.93
CA ASP A 145 5.87 -14.47 17.04
C ASP A 145 6.87 -14.37 15.87
N GLY A 146 6.67 -13.40 14.96
CA GLY A 146 7.50 -13.20 13.79
C GLY A 146 7.23 -14.19 12.67
N HIS A 147 6.09 -14.88 12.62
CA HIS A 147 5.71 -15.63 11.43
C HIS A 147 5.24 -14.66 10.35
N VAL A 148 5.87 -14.76 9.19
CA VAL A 148 5.55 -13.99 8.00
C VAL A 148 4.67 -14.84 7.10
N THR A 149 3.57 -14.24 6.63
CA THR A 149 2.81 -14.72 5.48
C THR A 149 2.94 -13.67 4.39
N PHE A 150 3.66 -14.01 3.32
CA PHE A 150 3.84 -13.19 2.13
C PHE A 150 2.92 -13.73 1.04
N THR A 151 1.92 -12.95 0.65
CA THR A 151 1.01 -13.27 -0.46
C THR A 151 1.20 -12.25 -1.57
N GLU A 152 1.46 -12.73 -2.79
CA GLU A 152 1.46 -11.90 -3.98
C GLU A 152 0.41 -12.41 -4.97
N ARG A 153 -0.38 -11.48 -5.53
CA ARG A 153 -1.27 -11.74 -6.66
C ARG A 153 -0.81 -10.89 -7.84
N SER A 154 -0.41 -11.52 -8.94
CA SER A 154 0.22 -10.88 -10.09
C SER A 154 -0.46 -11.24 -11.41
N MET A 155 -0.59 -10.26 -12.31
CA MET A 155 -1.06 -10.46 -13.68
C MET A 155 -0.02 -11.22 -14.49
N LEU A 156 -0.40 -12.35 -15.07
CA LEU A 156 0.49 -13.18 -15.88
C LEU A 156 0.82 -12.55 -17.24
N ASP A 157 -0.13 -11.81 -17.81
CA ASP A 157 0.03 -11.17 -19.11
C ASP A 157 -0.70 -9.81 -19.15
N LYS A 158 -1.23 -9.40 -20.31
CA LYS A 158 -1.97 -8.14 -20.49
C LYS A 158 -3.48 -8.29 -20.26
N ASP A 159 -3.98 -9.53 -20.20
CA ASP A 159 -5.37 -9.86 -19.92
C ASP A 159 -5.66 -9.66 -18.42
N PRO A 160 -6.57 -8.75 -18.04
CA PRO A 160 -6.92 -8.50 -16.65
C PRO A 160 -7.70 -9.63 -15.99
N SER A 161 -8.00 -10.73 -16.68
CA SER A 161 -8.58 -11.95 -16.11
C SER A 161 -7.54 -13.00 -15.72
N HIS A 162 -6.30 -12.89 -16.21
CA HIS A 162 -5.24 -13.88 -15.96
C HIS A 162 -4.35 -13.47 -14.79
N TRP A 163 -4.60 -14.09 -13.63
CA TRP A 163 -3.85 -13.84 -12.40
C TRP A 163 -3.33 -15.14 -11.79
N GLU A 164 -2.17 -15.04 -11.17
CA GLU A 164 -1.63 -16.07 -10.30
C GLU A 164 -1.46 -15.50 -8.90
N THR A 165 -1.79 -16.30 -7.88
CA THR A 165 -1.56 -15.95 -6.49
C THR A 165 -0.59 -16.96 -5.89
N SER A 166 0.49 -16.47 -5.30
CA SER A 166 1.45 -17.28 -4.55
C SER A 166 1.48 -16.82 -3.09
N THR A 167 1.59 -17.78 -2.17
CA THR A 167 1.76 -17.52 -0.75
C THR A 167 2.99 -18.26 -0.24
N HIS A 168 3.84 -17.55 0.49
CA HIS A 168 5.01 -18.08 1.15
C HIS A 168 4.94 -17.79 2.65
N GLU A 169 5.22 -18.80 3.45
CA GLU A 169 5.25 -18.68 4.91
C GLU A 169 6.64 -18.99 5.44
N PHE A 170 7.13 -18.15 6.34
CA PHE A 170 8.44 -18.31 6.97
C PHE A 170 8.51 -17.56 8.28
N THR A 171 9.31 -18.03 9.23
CA THR A 171 9.52 -17.33 10.50
C THR A 171 10.71 -16.39 10.39
N LEU A 172 10.55 -15.18 10.92
CA LEU A 172 11.65 -14.27 11.20
C LEU A 172 12.52 -14.91 12.29
N GLN A 173 13.61 -15.56 11.89
CA GLN A 173 14.52 -16.21 12.83
C GLN A 173 15.09 -15.16 13.80
N SER A 174 14.87 -15.35 15.09
CA SER A 174 15.31 -14.44 16.17
C SER A 174 16.82 -14.25 16.22
#